data_AF-A0A2L0F100-F1
#
_entry.id   AF-A0A2L0F100-F1
#
_cell.length_a   1.000
_cell.length_b   1.000
_cell.length_c   1.000
_cell.angle_alpha   90.00
_cell.angle_beta   90.00
_cell.angle_gamma   90.00
#
_symmetry.space_group_name_H-M   'P 1'
#
loop_
_entity.id
_entity.type
_entity.pdbx_description
1 polymer ?
#
loop_
_entity_poly.entity_id
_entity_poly.type
_entity_poly.pdbx_seq_one_letter_code
_entity_poly.pdbx_strand_id
1 'polypeptide(L)' 'MRPARYPRAAADILRSVPPHDRALLLQLGLDLDDPADAKLFVEGVRAAEDAIAAQMRWERDRLG' A
#
# COMPACT_ATOMS: atom_id res chain seq x y z
N MET A 1 -16.66 -16.23 8.72
CA MET A 1 -16.28 -15.63 7.42
C MET A 1 -15.42 -14.40 7.70
N ARG A 2 -14.13 -14.43 7.37
CA ARG A 2 -13.27 -13.25 7.45
C ARG A 2 -13.65 -12.35 6.27
N PRO A 3 -14.02 -11.07 6.47
CA PRO A 3 -14.47 -10.24 5.36
C PRO A 3 -13.32 -10.15 4.35
N ALA A 4 -13.63 -10.32 3.06
CA ALA A 4 -12.73 -9.92 1.99
C ALA A 4 -12.32 -8.48 2.31
N ARG A 5 -11.02 -8.24 2.56
CA ARG A 5 -10.53 -6.89 2.81
C ARG A 5 -10.88 -6.09 1.56
N TYR A 6 -11.87 -5.20 1.67
CA TYR A 6 -12.12 -4.23 0.62
C TYR A 6 -10.80 -3.47 0.38
N PRO A 7 -10.41 -3.25 -0.89
CA PRO A 7 -9.21 -2.48 -1.17
C PRO A 7 -9.36 -1.13 -0.48
N ARG A 8 -8.37 -0.74 0.33
CA ARG A 8 -8.43 0.55 1.03
C ARG A 8 -8.61 1.67 0.00
N ALA A 9 -9.43 2.65 0.36
CA ALA A 9 -9.54 3.85 -0.44
C ALA A 9 -8.17 4.55 -0.51
N ALA A 10 -7.87 5.20 -1.63
CA ALA A 10 -6.59 5.91 -1.82
C ALA A 10 -6.36 6.94 -0.69
N ALA A 11 -7.42 7.65 -0.30
CA ALA A 11 -7.37 8.62 0.79
C ALA A 11 -7.02 7.99 2.15
N ASP A 12 -7.46 6.75 2.40
CA ASP A 12 -7.12 6.04 3.64
C ASP A 12 -5.66 5.60 3.65
N ILE A 13 -5.14 5.16 2.50
CA ILE A 13 -3.72 4.83 2.32
C ILE A 13 -2.86 6.07 2.59
N LEU A 14 -3.17 7.19 1.96
CA LEU A 14 -2.42 8.44 2.12
C LEU A 14 -2.50 8.98 3.57
N ARG A 15 -3.67 8.89 4.21
CA ARG A 15 -3.85 9.28 5.63
C ARG A 15 -3.13 8.35 6.60
N SER A 16 -2.86 7.10 6.21
CA SER A 16 -2.14 6.14 7.06
C SER A 16 -0.63 6.36 7.10
N VAL A 17 -0.07 7.18 6.19
CA VAL A 17 1.37 7.46 6.15
C VAL A 17 1.75 8.39 7.31
N PRO A 18 2.60 7.96 8.25
CA PRO A 18 3.06 8.81 9.35
C PRO A 18 3.79 10.07 8.84
N PRO A 19 3.72 11.20 9.56
CA PRO A 19 4.39 12.44 9.14
C PRO A 19 5.90 12.29 8.91
N HIS A 20 6.58 11.47 9.73
CA HIS A 20 7.99 11.16 9.56
C HIS A 20 8.27 10.49 8.20
N ASP A 21 7.44 9.52 7.82
CA ASP A 21 7.62 8.77 6.58
C ASP A 21 7.28 9.64 5.37
N ARG A 22 6.30 10.55 5.49
CA ARG A 22 6.03 11.59 4.49
C ARG A 22 7.27 12.46 4.24
N ALA A 23 7.97 12.86 5.30
CA ALA A 23 9.19 13.66 5.18
C ALA A 23 10.34 12.87 4.53
N LEU A 24 10.44 11.56 4.78
CA LEU A 24 11.42 10.70 4.11
C LEU A 24 11.10 10.51 2.62
N LEU A 25 9.84 10.27 2.27
CA LEU A 25 9.39 10.15 0.88
C LEU A 25 9.69 11.44 0.11
N LEU A 26 9.44 12.60 0.72
CA LEU A 26 9.78 13.90 0.13
C LEU A 26 11.29 14.05 -0.11
N GLN A 27 12.15 13.62 0.83
CA GLN A 27 13.61 13.63 0.64
C GLN A 27 14.07 12.71 -0.50
N LEU A 28 13.29 11.66 -0.79
CA LEU A 28 13.51 10.74 -1.91
C LEU A 28 12.89 11.23 -3.22
N GLY A 29 12.26 12.41 -3.23
CA GLY A 29 11.65 13.01 -4.41
C GLY A 29 10.23 12.53 -4.70
N LEU A 30 9.53 11.97 -3.70
CA LEU A 30 8.13 11.56 -3.81
C LEU A 30 7.26 12.44 -2.90
N ASP A 31 6.59 13.43 -3.48
CA ASP A 31 5.74 14.36 -2.75
C ASP A 31 4.29 13.87 -2.70
N LEU A 32 3.81 13.42 -1.53
CA LEU A 32 2.43 12.93 -1.38
C LEU A 32 1.36 14.04 -1.44
N ASP A 33 1.75 15.31 -1.49
CA ASP A 33 0.85 16.42 -1.76
C ASP A 33 0.74 16.73 -3.27
N ASP A 34 1.67 16.22 -4.10
CA ASP A 34 1.54 16.19 -5.55
C ASP A 34 0.61 15.03 -6.00
N PRO A 35 -0.41 15.28 -6.83
CA PRO A 35 -1.36 14.24 -7.24
C PRO A 35 -0.74 13.08 -8.04
N ALA A 36 0.32 13.32 -8.81
CA ALA A 36 0.95 12.28 -9.63
C ALA A 36 1.78 11.34 -8.73
N ASP A 37 2.55 11.91 -7.81
CA ASP A 37 3.35 11.15 -6.84
C ASP A 37 2.46 10.40 -5.82
N ALA A 38 1.39 11.04 -5.34
CA ALA A 38 0.41 10.39 -4.49
C ALA A 38 -0.28 9.20 -5.18
N LYS A 39 -0.58 9.32 -6.48
CA LYS A 39 -1.13 8.22 -7.28
C LYS A 39 -0.12 7.08 -7.42
N LEU A 40 1.13 7.39 -7.77
CA LEU A 40 2.21 6.41 -7.90
C LEU A 40 2.41 5.64 -6.58
N PHE A 41 2.42 6.35 -5.45
CA PHE A 41 2.52 5.74 -4.12
C PHE A 41 1.39 4.75 -3.85
N VAL A 42 0.13 5.17 -4.08
CA VAL A 42 -1.05 4.32 -3.85
C VAL A 42 -1.04 3.07 -4.74
N GLU A 43 -0.64 3.20 -6.00
CA GLU A 43 -0.49 2.08 -6.91
C GLU A 43 0.59 1.09 -6.42
N GLY A 44 1.74 1.61 -5.96
CA GLY A 44 2.81 0.80 -5.37
C GLY A 44 2.36 0.04 -4.12
N VAL A 45 1.65 0.70 -3.21
CA VAL A 45 1.10 0.05 -2.00
C VAL A 45 0.14 -1.08 -2.37
N ARG A 46 -0.74 -0.87 -3.35
CA ARG A 46 -1.68 -1.91 -3.80
C ARG A 46 -0.94 -3.10 -4.42
N ALA A 47 0.05 -2.85 -5.26
CA ALA A 47 0.86 -3.91 -5.86
C ALA A 47 1.59 -4.74 -4.77
N ALA A 48 2.12 -4.08 -3.73
CA ALA A 48 2.73 -4.76 -2.60
C ALA A 48 1.73 -5.60 -1.80
N GLU A 49 0.53 -5.06 -1.52
CA GLU A 49 -0.53 -5.79 -0.83
C GLU A 49 -0.99 -7.02 -1.61
N ASP A 50 -1.13 -6.91 -2.94
CA ASP A 50 -1.49 -8.02 -3.82
C ASP A 50 -0.40 -9.09 -3.85
N ALA A 51 0.87 -8.69 -3.90
CA ALA A 51 2.01 -9.61 -3.84
C ALA A 51 2.07 -10.37 -2.50
N ILE A 52 1.87 -9.67 -1.38
CA ILE A 52 1.79 -10.28 -0.04
C ILE A 52 0.59 -11.24 0.03
N ALA A 53 -0.56 -10.85 -0.50
CA ALA A 53 -1.74 -11.71 -0.52
C ALA A 53 -1.54 -12.96 -1.39
N ALA A 54 -0.85 -12.84 -2.52
CA ALA A 54 -0.48 -13.96 -3.37
C ALA A 54 0.49 -14.92 -2.66
N GLN A 55 1.52 -14.38 -2.00
CA GLN A 55 2.46 -15.17 -1.20
C GLN A 55 1.74 -15.95 -0.08
N MET A 56 0.88 -15.27 0.68
CA MET A 56 0.12 -15.89 1.77
C MET A 56 -0.81 -17.01 1.28
N ARG A 57 -1.43 -16.85 0.09
CA ARG A 57 -2.23 -17.91 -0.53
C ARG A 57 -1.35 -19.11 -0.88
N TRP A 58 -0.21 -18.88 -1.52
CA TRP A 58 0.72 -19.94 -1.89
C TRP A 58 1.25 -20.69 -0.66
N GLU A 59 1.62 -19.99 0.41
CA GLU A 59 2.10 -20.62 1.64
C GLU A 59 1.04 -21.51 2.28
N ARG A 60 -0.21 -21.02 2.33
CA ARG A 60 -1.34 -21.79 2.84
C ARG A 60 -1.60 -23.04 2.01
N ASP A 61 -1.55 -22.93 0.69
CA ASP A 61 -1.86 -24.05 -0.22
C ASP A 61 -0.71 -25.08 -0.26
N ARG A 62 0.52 -24.70 0.09
CA ARG A 62 1.70 -25.60 0.14
C ARG A 62 1.88 -26.30 1.50
N LEU A 63 1.46 -25.67 2.59
CA LEU A 63 1.66 -26.14 3.96
C LEU A 63 0.38 -26.69 4.62
N GLY A 64 -0.75 -26.62 3.92
CA GLY A 64 -2.06 -27.11 4.35
C GLY A 64 -2.37 -28.53 3.88
#